data_AF-A0A969I6E6-F1
#
_entry.id   AF-A0A969I6E6-F1
#
_cell.length_a   1.000
_cell.length_b   1.000
_cell.length_c   1.000
_cell.angle_alpha   90.00
_cell.angle_beta   90.00
_cell.angle_gamma   90.00
#
_symmetry.space_group_name_H-M   'P 1'
#
loop_
_entity.id
_entity.type
_entity.pdbx_description
1 polymer ?
#
loop_
_entity_poly.entity_id
_entity_poly.type
_entity_poly.pdbx_seq_one_letter_code
_entity_poly.pdbx_strand_id
1 'polypeptide(L)'
;MALRLLGIATIGLILVGLVWRTTERDRPIASAQQQDSRLVQSVPAQAPATAPRAVATAYPETFRRDYMAQCAGDRRDLNPICECTYRRITTTYTYQQYLIFTNRLQTEGRIPLEIAQINQACVAAVGQGS
;
A
#
# COMPACT_ATOMS: atom_id res chain seq x y z
N MET A 1 -51.77 14.99 -19.69
CA MET A 1 -50.50 15.58 -20.13
C MET A 1 -49.94 16.50 -19.04
N ALA A 2 -49.39 15.95 -17.95
CA ALA A 2 -48.91 16.75 -16.82
C ALA A 2 -47.69 16.10 -16.12
N LEU A 3 -46.78 15.49 -16.89
CA LEU A 3 -45.66 14.70 -16.35
C LEU A 3 -44.31 14.99 -17.03
N ARG A 4 -44.07 16.24 -17.47
CA ARG A 4 -42.79 16.63 -18.13
C ARG A 4 -42.08 17.84 -17.53
N LEU A 5 -42.60 18.46 -16.47
CA LEU A 5 -42.00 19.68 -15.90
C LEU A 5 -41.07 19.44 -14.68
N LEU A 6 -41.00 18.23 -14.14
CA LEU A 6 -40.17 17.92 -12.96
C LEU A 6 -38.69 17.59 -13.26
N GLY A 7 -38.30 17.44 -14.53
CA GLY A 7 -36.95 17.00 -14.89
C GLY A 7 -35.88 18.09 -14.98
N ILE A 8 -36.27 19.37 -15.09
CA ILE A 8 -35.32 20.46 -15.35
C ILE A 8 -34.75 21.04 -14.05
N ALA A 9 -35.52 20.99 -12.95
CA ALA A 9 -35.11 21.55 -11.66
C ALA A 9 -33.94 20.78 -11.01
N THR A 10 -33.83 19.46 -11.22
CA THR A 10 -32.76 18.62 -10.64
C THR A 10 -31.41 18.81 -11.33
N ILE A 11 -31.38 19.10 -12.63
CA ILE A 11 -30.13 19.32 -13.37
C ILE A 11 -29.45 20.62 -12.92
N GLY A 12 -30.22 21.67 -12.62
CA GLY A 12 -29.68 22.94 -12.13
C GLY A 12 -28.95 22.82 -10.78
N LEU A 13 -29.48 22.03 -9.83
CA LEU A 13 -28.87 21.84 -8.52
C LEU A 13 -27.53 21.08 -8.59
N ILE A 14 -27.37 20.14 -9.52
CA ILE A 14 -26.12 19.39 -9.70
C ILE A 14 -25.01 20.30 -10.22
N LEU A 15 -25.32 21.21 -11.16
CA LEU A 15 -24.33 22.13 -11.72
C LEU A 15 -23.88 23.20 -10.70
N VAL A 16 -24.80 23.71 -9.86
CA VAL A 16 -24.44 24.66 -8.78
C VAL A 16 -23.56 23.99 -7.72
N GLY A 17 -23.84 22.74 -7.35
CA GLY A 17 -23.01 21.98 -6.41
C GLY A 17 -21.59 21.68 -6.94
N LEU A 18 -21.44 21.46 -8.25
CA LEU A 18 -20.14 21.24 -8.88
C LEU A 18 -19.29 22.52 -8.93
N VAL A 19 -19.90 23.69 -9.15
CA VAL A 19 -19.20 24.98 -9.15
C VAL A 19 -18.81 25.43 -7.73
N TRP A 20 -19.63 25.16 -6.72
CA TRP A 20 -19.26 25.48 -5.32
C TRP A 20 -18.10 24.60 -4.81
N ARG A 21 -17.97 23.37 -5.32
CA ARG A 21 -16.93 22.43 -4.87
C ARG A 21 -15.55 22.71 -5.46
N THR A 22 -15.44 23.51 -6.53
CA THR A 22 -14.14 23.84 -7.14
C THR A 22 -13.48 25.07 -6.51
N THR A 23 -14.22 25.95 -5.84
CA THR A 23 -13.68 27.16 -5.19
C THR A 23 -13.02 26.92 -3.83
N GLU A 24 -13.22 25.76 -3.18
CA GLU A 24 -12.56 25.44 -1.90
C GLU A 24 -11.13 24.89 -2.05
N ARG A 25 -10.63 24.68 -3.26
CA ARG A 25 -9.31 24.06 -3.50
C ARG A 25 -8.12 25.02 -3.45
N ASP A 26 -8.37 26.33 -3.38
CA ASP A 26 -7.36 27.39 -3.33
C ASP A 26 -7.28 28.08 -1.96
N ARG A 27 -7.32 27.31 -0.87
CA ARG A 27 -6.83 27.83 0.42
C ARG A 27 -5.31 27.69 0.45
N PRO A 28 -4.54 28.79 0.41
CA PRO A 28 -3.11 28.72 0.65
C PRO A 28 -2.88 28.19 2.06
N ILE A 29 -2.11 27.10 2.15
CA ILE A 29 -1.61 26.53 3.40
C ILE A 29 -0.55 27.50 3.94
N ALA A 30 -1.02 28.60 4.51
CA ALA A 30 -0.17 29.55 5.19
C ALA A 30 0.10 29.02 6.61
N SER A 31 1.36 28.62 6.83
CA SER A 31 2.11 28.79 8.09
C SER A 31 1.47 28.22 9.37
N ALA A 32 1.73 26.94 9.64
CA ALA A 32 1.64 26.35 10.98
C ALA A 32 2.75 25.30 11.26
N GLN A 33 3.98 25.56 10.80
CA GLN A 33 5.14 24.67 10.99
C GLN A 33 6.29 25.35 11.76
N GLN A 34 5.98 26.26 12.70
CA GLN A 34 7.01 26.98 13.44
C GLN A 34 6.77 27.00 14.94
N GLN A 35 6.64 25.82 15.58
CA GLN A 35 6.77 25.72 17.04
C GLN A 35 6.83 24.27 17.57
N ASP A 36 7.66 23.40 17.00
CA ASP A 36 7.93 22.11 17.68
C ASP A 36 9.36 21.59 17.47
N SER A 37 10.33 22.51 17.43
CA SER A 37 11.76 22.17 17.29
C SER A 37 12.56 22.30 18.60
N ARG A 38 11.90 22.40 19.77
CA ARG A 38 12.61 22.56 21.06
C ARG A 38 12.40 21.48 22.11
N LEU A 39 11.60 20.46 21.81
CA LEU A 39 11.65 19.19 22.56
C LEU A 39 12.49 18.17 21.79
N VAL A 40 13.69 18.59 21.38
CA VAL A 40 14.82 17.68 21.16
C VAL A 40 15.27 17.23 22.55
N GLN A 41 14.42 16.40 23.14
CA GLN A 41 14.70 15.66 24.33
C GLN A 41 15.88 14.77 23.98
N SER A 42 16.98 15.01 24.67
CA SER A 42 18.22 14.26 24.64
C SER A 42 17.93 12.79 24.92
N VAL A 43 17.62 12.04 23.85
CA VAL A 43 17.59 10.58 23.90
C VAL A 43 19.03 10.16 24.20
N PRO A 44 19.30 9.53 25.36
CA PRO A 44 20.62 9.01 25.64
C PRO A 44 21.00 8.06 24.51
N ALA A 45 22.25 8.16 24.04
CA ALA A 45 22.83 7.25 23.07
C ALA A 45 22.68 5.81 23.60
N GLN A 46 21.59 5.15 23.21
CA GLN A 46 21.36 3.76 23.52
C GLN A 46 22.45 3.01 22.75
N ALA A 47 23.38 2.43 23.52
CA ALA A 47 24.31 1.44 23.01
C ALA A 47 23.53 0.46 22.13
N PRO A 48 24.10 -0.01 21.00
CA PRO A 48 23.38 -0.86 20.06
C PRO A 48 22.83 -2.05 20.84
N ALA A 49 21.53 -2.00 21.14
CA ALA A 49 20.83 -3.11 21.73
C ALA A 49 21.04 -4.22 20.73
N THR A 50 21.83 -5.23 21.12
CA THR A 50 22.07 -6.42 20.32
C THR A 50 20.71 -6.90 19.91
N ALA A 51 20.34 -6.63 18.65
CA ALA A 51 19.01 -6.92 18.16
C ALA A 51 18.79 -8.39 18.48
N PRO A 52 17.67 -8.76 19.13
CA PRO A 52 17.40 -10.16 19.39
C PRO A 52 17.64 -10.88 18.07
N ARG A 53 18.58 -11.84 18.06
CA ARG A 53 18.79 -12.73 16.92
C ARG A 53 17.46 -13.45 16.76
N ALA A 54 16.59 -12.85 15.97
CA ALA A 54 15.34 -13.46 15.59
C ALA A 54 15.76 -14.81 15.05
N VAL A 55 15.35 -15.87 15.74
CA VAL A 55 15.40 -17.20 15.18
C VAL A 55 14.55 -17.07 13.93
N ALA A 56 15.20 -16.86 12.79
CA ALA A 56 14.54 -16.62 11.53
C ALA A 56 13.71 -17.87 11.29
N THR A 57 12.42 -17.79 11.59
CA THR A 57 11.51 -18.90 11.36
C THR A 57 11.49 -19.02 9.84
N ALA A 58 12.17 -20.04 9.35
CA ALA A 58 12.24 -20.31 7.93
C ALA A 58 10.81 -20.43 7.41
N TYR A 59 10.58 -19.93 6.20
CA TYR A 59 9.29 -20.11 5.55
C TYR A 59 9.00 -21.61 5.40
N PRO A 60 7.76 -22.07 5.61
CA PRO A 60 7.40 -23.46 5.36
C PRO A 60 7.74 -23.87 3.93
N GLU A 61 8.18 -25.11 3.73
CA GLU A 61 8.50 -25.65 2.39
C GLU A 61 7.33 -25.50 1.40
N THR A 62 6.08 -25.62 1.89
CA THR A 62 4.88 -25.46 1.07
C THR A 62 4.61 -24.02 0.65
N PHE A 63 5.18 -23.04 1.35
CA PHE A 63 4.85 -21.63 1.17
C PHE A 63 5.15 -21.15 -0.24
N ARG A 64 6.27 -21.57 -0.85
CA ARG A 64 6.59 -21.17 -2.23
C ARG A 64 5.53 -21.63 -3.21
N ARG A 65 5.15 -22.90 -3.15
CA ARG A 65 4.16 -23.49 -4.04
C ARG A 65 2.82 -22.77 -3.90
N ASP A 66 2.38 -22.58 -2.65
CA ASP A 66 1.08 -21.99 -2.37
C ASP A 66 1.04 -20.50 -2.75
N TYR A 67 2.15 -19.77 -2.52
CA TYR A 67 2.32 -18.38 -2.96
C TYR A 67 2.25 -18.26 -4.48
N MET A 68 3.00 -19.09 -5.22
CA MET A 68 3.01 -19.07 -6.68
C MET A 68 1.64 -19.41 -7.26
N ALA A 69 0.94 -20.39 -6.67
CA ALA A 69 -0.42 -20.75 -7.06
C ALA A 69 -1.42 -19.60 -6.88
N GLN A 70 -1.32 -18.85 -5.77
CA GLN A 70 -2.20 -17.71 -5.51
C GLN A 70 -1.85 -16.46 -6.33
N CYS A 71 -0.56 -16.20 -6.54
CA CYS A 71 -0.09 -15.00 -7.23
C CYS A 71 -0.33 -15.08 -8.74
N ALA A 72 0.07 -16.18 -9.38
CA ALA A 72 -0.09 -16.33 -10.83
C ALA A 72 -1.46 -16.90 -11.19
N GLY A 73 -2.03 -17.80 -10.37
CA GLY A 73 -3.24 -18.53 -10.74
C GLY A 73 -3.07 -19.20 -12.11
N ASP A 74 -4.00 -18.93 -13.02
CA ASP A 74 -3.94 -19.41 -14.41
C ASP A 74 -3.06 -18.54 -15.33
N ARG A 75 -2.61 -17.38 -14.85
CA ARG A 75 -1.80 -16.41 -15.61
C ARG A 75 -0.32 -16.74 -15.53
N ARG A 76 0.12 -17.73 -16.32
CA ARG A 76 1.53 -18.16 -16.38
C ARG A 76 2.50 -17.05 -16.77
N ASP A 77 2.02 -16.03 -17.49
CA ASP A 77 2.78 -14.82 -17.82
C ASP A 77 3.23 -14.03 -16.58
N LEU A 78 2.55 -14.19 -15.45
CA LEU A 78 2.90 -13.55 -14.18
C LEU A 78 3.95 -14.33 -13.36
N ASN A 79 4.28 -15.57 -13.74
CA ASN A 79 5.23 -16.40 -12.99
C ASN A 79 6.57 -15.70 -12.69
N PRO A 80 7.21 -15.00 -13.64
CA PRO A 80 8.47 -14.30 -13.37
C PRO A 80 8.33 -13.18 -12.31
N ILE A 81 7.19 -12.48 -12.34
CA ILE A 81 6.89 -11.40 -11.39
C ILE A 81 6.63 -12.00 -10.00
N CYS A 82 5.82 -13.05 -9.92
CA CYS A 82 5.51 -13.76 -8.68
C CYS A 82 6.75 -14.37 -8.03
N GLU A 83 7.64 -15.01 -8.80
CA GLU A 83 8.89 -15.56 -8.28
C GLU A 83 9.83 -14.45 -7.78
N CYS A 84 9.91 -13.31 -8.49
CA CYS A 84 10.66 -12.15 -8.03
C CYS A 84 10.12 -11.62 -6.69
N THR A 85 8.81 -11.43 -6.58
CA THR A 85 8.19 -10.93 -5.34
C THR A 85 8.41 -11.92 -4.20
N TYR A 86 8.20 -13.21 -4.43
CA TYR A 86 8.45 -14.27 -3.45
C TYR A 86 9.85 -14.15 -2.86
N ARG A 87 10.89 -14.14 -3.72
CA ARG A 87 12.29 -14.05 -3.28
C ARG A 87 12.57 -12.80 -2.46
N ARG A 88 12.02 -11.64 -2.87
CA ARG A 88 12.22 -10.40 -2.13
C ARG A 88 11.54 -10.42 -0.77
N ILE A 89 10.30 -10.90 -0.70
CA ILE A 89 9.56 -11.03 0.56
C ILE A 89 10.31 -11.94 1.52
N THR A 90 10.71 -13.15 1.09
CA THR A 90 11.36 -14.14 1.96
C THR A 90 12.78 -13.75 2.37
N THR A 91 13.44 -12.87 1.63
CA THR A 91 14.74 -12.30 2.00
C THR A 91 14.61 -11.11 2.96
N THR A 92 13.52 -10.34 2.84
CA THR A 92 13.35 -9.08 3.60
C THR A 92 12.63 -9.28 4.92
N TYR A 93 11.66 -10.20 4.94
CA TYR A 93 10.76 -10.39 6.06
C TYR A 93 10.86 -11.80 6.61
N THR A 94 10.62 -11.94 7.92
CA THR A 94 10.40 -13.25 8.51
C THR A 94 9.01 -13.78 8.14
N TYR A 95 8.80 -15.08 8.27
CA TYR A 95 7.48 -15.66 8.04
C TYR A 95 6.40 -15.04 8.96
N GLN A 96 6.74 -14.73 10.21
CA GLN A 96 5.82 -14.07 11.15
C GLN A 96 5.43 -12.66 10.69
N GLN A 97 6.39 -11.86 10.19
CA GLN A 97 6.10 -10.54 9.63
C GLN A 97 5.19 -10.63 8.40
N TYR A 98 5.46 -11.61 7.52
CA TYR A 98 4.60 -11.87 6.37
C TYR A 98 3.16 -12.22 6.79
N LEU A 99 2.97 -13.03 7.82
CA LEU A 99 1.64 -13.37 8.33
C LEU A 99 0.86 -12.13 8.81
N ILE A 100 1.54 -11.16 9.42
CA ILE A 100 0.94 -9.87 9.79
C ILE A 100 0.45 -9.12 8.54
N PHE A 101 1.25 -9.09 7.48
CA PHE A 101 0.84 -8.44 6.22
C PHE A 101 -0.36 -9.13 5.59
N THR A 102 -0.39 -10.46 5.54
CA THR A 102 -1.54 -11.20 5.00
C THR A 102 -2.79 -11.01 5.83
N ASN A 103 -2.66 -10.93 7.17
CA ASN A 103 -3.80 -10.67 8.03
C ASN A 103 -4.39 -9.28 7.76
N ARG A 104 -3.56 -8.23 7.65
CA ARG A 104 -4.02 -6.88 7.27
C ARG A 104 -4.69 -6.85 5.91
N LEU A 105 -4.16 -7.57 4.92
CA LEU A 105 -4.80 -7.65 3.61
C LEU A 105 -6.21 -8.27 3.72
N GLN A 106 -6.37 -9.31 4.54
CA GLN A 106 -7.66 -9.96 4.74
C GLN A 106 -8.65 -9.11 5.55
N THR A 107 -8.19 -8.39 6.57
CA THR A 107 -9.05 -7.62 7.48
C THR A 107 -9.36 -6.22 6.97
N GLU A 108 -8.37 -5.55 6.37
CA GLU A 108 -8.48 -4.17 5.91
C GLU A 108 -8.69 -4.05 4.39
N GLY A 109 -8.50 -5.15 3.64
CA GLY A 109 -8.64 -5.15 2.18
C GLY A 109 -7.54 -4.36 1.46
N ARG A 110 -6.41 -4.10 2.12
CA ARG A 110 -5.32 -3.27 1.59
C ARG A 110 -3.97 -3.98 1.66
N ILE A 111 -3.22 -3.91 0.56
CA ILE A 111 -1.84 -4.38 0.51
C ILE A 111 -0.96 -3.33 1.23
N PRO A 112 -0.12 -3.73 2.20
CA PRO A 112 0.84 -2.83 2.82
C PRO A 112 1.74 -2.17 1.77
N LEU A 113 2.07 -0.89 1.98
CA LEU A 113 2.83 -0.09 1.02
C LEU A 113 4.15 -0.77 0.63
N GLU A 114 4.80 -1.39 1.60
CA GLU A 114 6.08 -2.07 1.43
C GLU A 114 5.97 -3.27 0.49
N ILE A 115 4.89 -4.03 0.56
CA ILE A 115 4.63 -5.17 -0.34
C ILE A 115 4.25 -4.64 -1.74
N ALA A 116 3.48 -3.56 -1.83
CA ALA A 116 3.15 -2.93 -3.10
C ALA A 116 4.40 -2.42 -3.84
N GLN A 117 5.35 -1.83 -3.11
CA GLN A 117 6.63 -1.38 -3.66
C GLN A 117 7.49 -2.54 -4.18
N ILE A 118 7.53 -3.67 -3.46
CA ILE A 118 8.22 -4.88 -3.95
C ILE A 118 7.59 -5.35 -5.28
N ASN A 119 6.26 -5.40 -5.35
CA ASN A 119 5.55 -5.80 -6.57
C ASN A 119 5.87 -4.88 -7.75
N GLN A 120 5.79 -3.56 -7.55
CA GLN A 120 6.12 -2.57 -8.60
C GLN A 120 7.56 -2.73 -9.08
N ALA A 121 8.51 -2.94 -8.16
CA ALA A 121 9.90 -3.17 -8.51
C ALA A 121 10.09 -4.46 -9.31
N CYS A 122 9.37 -5.53 -8.98
CA CYS A 122 9.43 -6.80 -9.71
C CYS A 122 8.81 -6.72 -11.11
N VAL A 123 7.69 -6.01 -11.27
CA VAL A 123 7.09 -5.72 -12.58
C VAL A 123 8.08 -4.98 -13.47
N ALA A 124 8.70 -3.92 -12.96
CA ALA A 124 9.69 -3.14 -13.70
C ALA A 124 10.91 -3.98 -14.08
N ALA A 125 11.43 -4.79 -13.15
CA ALA A 125 12.60 -5.64 -13.39
C ALA A 125 12.34 -6.70 -14.47
N VAL A 126 11.16 -7.33 -14.46
CA VAL A 126 10.79 -8.32 -15.47
C VAL A 126 10.57 -7.67 -16.83
N GLY A 127 9.89 -6.51 -16.88
CA GLY A 127 9.63 -5.81 -18.14
C GLY A 127 10.85 -5.19 -18.82
N GLN A 128 11.95 -5.00 -18.10
CA GLN A 128 13.24 -4.56 -18.68
C GLN A 128 14.07 -5.71 -19.26
N GLY A 129 13.73 -6.97 -18.92
CA GLY A 129 14.44 -8.17 -19.34
C GLY A 129 13.78 -8.95 -20.48
N SER A 130 12.67 -8.44 -21.02
CA SER A 130 11.87 -9.02 -22.11
C SER A 130 11.93 -8.16 -23.37
#